data_AF-A0A5K0WKS4-F1
#
_entry.id   AF-A0A5K0WKS4-F1
#
_cell.length_a   1.000
_cell.length_b   1.000
_cell.length_c   1.000
_cell.angle_alpha   90.00
_cell.angle_beta   90.00
_cell.angle_gamma   90.00
#
_symmetry.space_group_name_H-M   'P 1'
#
loop_
_entity.id
_entity.type
_entity.pdbx_description
1 polymer ?
#
loop_
_entity_poly.entity_id
_entity_poly.type
_entity_poly.pdbx_seq_one_letter_code
_entity_poly.pdbx_strand_id
1 'polypeptide(L)' 'AAMSKVNDQKGDLLYDHFREKDDFWFDFMCDTGDGGNSSYAVARLLAQPSIKAKGTGLKCSLQRGKLLLIGGDLA' A
#
# COMPACT_ATOMS: atom_id res chain seq x y z
N ALA A 1 -2.30 -29.86 7.24
CA ALA A 1 -2.75 -30.59 6.03
C ALA A 1 -1.89 -30.16 4.86
N ALA A 2 -1.23 -31.08 4.17
CA ALA A 2 -0.40 -30.80 3.01
C ALA A 2 -1.27 -30.87 1.75
N MET A 3 -1.37 -29.77 1.00
CA MET A 3 -2.12 -29.72 -0.26
C MET A 3 -1.20 -30.15 -1.40
N SER A 4 -1.52 -31.28 -2.02
CA SER A 4 -0.90 -31.77 -3.25
C SER A 4 -1.22 -30.83 -4.42
N LYS A 5 -0.19 -30.45 -5.19
CA LYS A 5 -0.33 -29.57 -6.36
C LYS A 5 -1.16 -30.25 -7.45
N VAL A 6 -2.33 -29.68 -7.72
CA VAL A 6 -3.18 -30.03 -8.87
C VAL A 6 -2.69 -29.21 -10.07
N ASN A 7 -2.41 -29.88 -11.17
CA ASN A 7 -1.95 -29.29 -12.43
C ASN A 7 -3.14 -28.76 -13.23
N ASP A 8 -3.59 -27.55 -12.91
CA ASP A 8 -4.62 -26.86 -13.70
C ASP A 8 -3.97 -25.98 -14.77
N GLN A 9 -4.12 -26.37 -16.04
CA GLN A 9 -3.83 -25.55 -17.22
C GLN A 9 -4.91 -24.46 -17.39
N LYS A 10 -5.10 -23.64 -16.37
CA LYS A 10 -5.98 -22.47 -16.39
C LYS A 10 -5.08 -21.30 -16.07
N GLY A 11 -4.86 -20.42 -17.05
CA GLY A 11 -3.96 -19.27 -16.95
C GLY A 11 -4.03 -18.66 -15.56
N ASP A 12 -2.87 -18.61 -14.91
CA ASP A 12 -2.68 -18.32 -13.49
C ASP A 12 -3.65 -17.21 -13.08
N LEU A 13 -4.66 -17.53 -12.25
CA LEU A 13 -5.62 -16.54 -11.73
C LEU A 13 -4.93 -15.55 -10.78
N LEU A 14 -3.64 -15.77 -10.53
CA LEU A 14 -2.79 -14.98 -9.66
C LEU A 14 -2.23 -13.79 -10.43
N TYR A 15 -2.50 -12.61 -9.89
CA TYR A 15 -2.10 -11.34 -10.49
C TYR A 15 -0.60 -11.10 -10.25
N ASP A 16 0.22 -11.28 -11.28
CA ASP A 16 1.69 -11.33 -11.15
C ASP A 16 2.41 -10.05 -11.60
N HIS A 17 1.70 -8.93 -11.61
CA HIS A 17 2.15 -7.66 -12.21
C HIS A 17 3.38 -7.02 -11.52
N PHE A 18 3.81 -7.58 -10.39
CA PHE A 18 5.00 -7.16 -9.64
C PHE A 18 6.03 -8.28 -9.41
N ARG A 19 5.88 -9.45 -10.07
CA ARG A 19 6.79 -10.60 -9.91
C ARG A 19 8.26 -10.26 -10.08
N GLU A 20 8.53 -9.37 -11.02
CA GLU A 20 9.89 -8.99 -11.44
C GLU A 20 10.52 -7.92 -10.54
N LYS A 21 9.81 -7.46 -9.51
CA LYS A 21 10.31 -6.45 -8.58
C LYS A 21 10.83 -7.09 -7.31
N ASP A 22 12.03 -6.67 -6.91
CA ASP A 22 12.62 -7.10 -5.63
C ASP A 22 11.86 -6.55 -4.42
N ASP A 23 11.26 -5.35 -4.55
CA ASP A 23 10.55 -4.66 -3.48
C ASP A 23 9.13 -4.22 -3.89
N PHE A 24 8.18 -4.34 -2.96
CA PHE A 24 6.81 -3.85 -3.10
C PHE A 24 6.46 -2.84 -1.99
N TRP A 25 6.19 -1.60 -2.39
CA TRP A 25 5.79 -0.53 -1.50
C TRP A 25 4.28 -0.35 -1.55
N PHE A 26 3.64 -0.29 -0.38
CA PHE A 26 2.24 0.10 -0.24
C PHE A 26 2.09 1.09 0.91
N ASP A 27 1.15 2.00 0.76
CA ASP A 27 0.81 3.00 1.76
C ASP A 27 -0.37 2.48 2.60
N PHE A 28 -0.31 2.68 3.91
CA PHE A 28 -1.40 2.35 4.82
C PHE A 28 -1.75 3.56 5.67
N MET A 29 -3.03 3.87 5.78
CA MET A 29 -3.55 4.84 6.74
C MET A 29 -4.72 4.23 7.51
N CYS A 30 -4.71 4.35 8.83
CA CYS A 30 -5.89 4.07 9.64
C CYS A 30 -6.89 5.23 9.54
N ASP A 31 -8.16 4.95 9.81
CA ASP A 31 -9.17 5.97 10.03
C ASP A 31 -8.72 6.95 11.12
N THR A 32 -8.92 8.23 10.86
CA THR A 32 -8.60 9.33 11.77
C THR A 32 -9.79 9.71 12.66
N GLY A 33 -10.96 9.08 12.47
CA GLY A 33 -12.16 9.25 13.30
C GLY A 33 -12.79 10.65 13.23
N ASP A 34 -12.28 11.50 12.34
CA ASP A 34 -12.53 12.93 12.24
C ASP A 34 -13.30 13.31 10.95
N GLY A 35 -13.75 12.30 10.20
CA GLY A 35 -14.60 12.43 9.03
C GLY A 35 -13.87 12.60 7.70
N GLY A 36 -14.65 12.79 6.63
CA GLY A 36 -14.17 12.67 5.25
C GLY A 36 -13.07 13.66 4.84
N ASN A 37 -13.09 14.90 5.35
CA ASN A 37 -12.12 15.93 4.94
C ASN A 37 -10.69 15.61 5.39
N SER A 38 -10.52 15.14 6.62
CA SER A 38 -9.21 14.79 7.15
C SER A 38 -8.70 13.49 6.55
N SER A 39 -9.56 12.48 6.44
CA SER A 39 -9.27 11.25 5.68
C SER A 39 -8.81 11.56 4.25
N TYR A 40 -9.49 12.47 3.54
CA TYR A 40 -9.09 12.91 2.21
C TYR A 40 -7.73 13.60 2.20
N ALA A 41 -7.46 14.48 3.17
CA ALA A 41 -6.19 15.19 3.26
C ALA A 41 -5.00 14.22 3.41
N VAL A 42 -5.13 13.22 4.28
CA VAL A 42 -4.10 12.19 4.49
C VAL A 42 -3.95 11.29 3.26
N ALA A 43 -5.07 10.78 2.70
CA ALA A 43 -5.03 9.94 1.50
C ALA A 43 -4.39 10.68 0.32
N ARG A 44 -4.69 11.97 0.15
CA ARG A 44 -4.10 12.81 -0.90
C ARG A 44 -2.61 13.02 -0.71
N LEU A 45 -2.13 13.13 0.53
CA LEU A 45 -0.71 13.24 0.85
C LEU A 45 0.03 11.94 0.52
N LEU A 46 -0.52 10.79 0.90
CA LEU A 46 0.06 9.48 0.58
C LEU A 46 0.04 9.21 -0.93
N ALA A 47 -0.99 9.68 -1.63
CA ALA A 47 -1.09 9.52 -3.08
C ALA A 47 -0.12 10.38 -3.91
N GLN A 48 0.74 11.22 -3.30
CA GLN A 48 1.71 12.03 -4.04
C GLN A 48 2.72 11.17 -4.81
N PRO A 49 3.27 11.63 -5.95
CA PRO A 49 4.29 10.88 -6.72
C PRO A 49 5.53 10.51 -5.91
N SER A 50 5.88 11.36 -4.93
CA SER A 50 6.87 11.12 -3.89
C SER A 50 6.46 11.83 -2.61
N ILE A 51 6.78 11.23 -1.47
CA ILE A 51 6.42 11.75 -0.16
C ILE A 51 7.67 12.41 0.44
N LYS A 52 7.61 13.72 0.66
CA LYS A 52 8.69 14.48 1.30
C LYS A 52 8.47 14.49 2.81
N ALA A 53 9.21 13.65 3.52
CA ALA A 53 9.18 13.63 4.97
C ALA A 53 10.32 14.50 5.55
N LYS A 54 9.99 15.23 6.62
CA LYS A 54 10.98 15.95 7.43
C LYS A 54 11.29 15.09 8.65
N GLY A 55 12.37 14.31 8.59
CA GLY A 55 12.88 13.57 9.75
C GLY A 55 13.79 14.44 10.63
N THR A 56 14.28 13.90 11.74
CA THR A 56 15.26 14.53 12.65
C THR A 56 16.56 14.83 11.90
N GLY A 57 16.64 16.01 11.28
CA GLY A 57 17.85 16.57 10.65
C GLY A 57 17.99 16.33 9.14
N LEU A 58 17.27 15.40 8.52
CA LEU A 58 17.33 15.15 7.07
C LEU A 58 15.96 15.22 6.41
N LYS A 59 15.89 15.94 5.28
CA LYS A 59 14.77 15.87 4.34
C LYS A 59 14.92 14.55 3.57
N CYS A 60 14.04 13.58 3.81
CA CYS A 60 14.01 12.32 3.08
C CYS A 60 12.83 12.31 2.10
N SER A 61 13.08 11.85 0.87
CA SER A 61 12.03 11.63 -0.12
C SER A 61 11.76 10.13 -0.19
N LEU A 62 10.53 9.73 0.09
CA LEU A 62 10.06 8.36 -0.02
C LEU A 62 9.34 8.17 -1.36
N GLN A 63 9.40 6.95 -1.89
CA GLN A 63 8.62 6.57 -3.06
C GLN A 63 7.16 6.32 -2.69
N ARG A 64 6.26 6.56 -3.65
CA ARG A 64 4.83 6.27 -3.51
C ARG A 64 4.55 4.76 -3.53
N GLY A 65 3.64 4.31 -2.68
CA GLY A 65 3.10 2.96 -2.75
C GLY A 65 2.34 2.67 -4.04
N LYS A 66 2.32 1.40 -4.46
CA LYS A 66 1.51 0.91 -5.58
C LYS A 66 0.07 0.60 -5.18
N LEU A 67 -0.17 0.47 -3.88
CA LEU A 67 -1.46 0.26 -3.26
C LEU A 67 -1.58 1.22 -2.07
N LEU A 68 -2.72 1.90 -1.93
CA LEU A 68 -3.08 2.64 -0.72
C LEU A 68 -4.21 1.88 -0.03
N LEU A 69 -3.94 1.36 1.16
CA LEU A 69 -4.93 0.72 2.00
C LEU A 69 -5.43 1.73 3.05
N ILE A 70 -6.74 2.01 3.00
CA ILE A 70 -7.43 2.84 3.98
C ILE A 70 -8.12 1.88 4.95
N GLY A 71 -7.59 1.81 6.17
CA GLY A 71 -8.11 1.00 7.26
C GLY A 71 -9.26 1.68 8.00
N GLY A 72 -9.93 0.93 8.87
CA GLY A 72 -10.91 1.41 9.84
C GLY A 72 -10.35 1.39 11.27
N ASP A 73 -11.19 1.74 12.25
CA ASP A 73 -10.83 1.66 13.67
C ASP A 73 -10.57 0.21 14.13
N LEU A 74 -9.69 0.05 15.12
CA LEU A 74 -9.49 -1.22 15.82
C LEU A 74 -10.63 -1.38 16.83
N ALA A 75 -11.61 -2.20 16.49
CA ALA A 75 -12.67 -2.62 17.41
C ALA A 75 -12.11 -3.35 18.64
#